data_AF-A0AAW5Q8T2-F1
#
_entry.id   AF-A0AAW5Q8T2-F1
#
_cell.length_a   1.000
_cell.length_b   1.000
_cell.length_c   1.000
_cell.angle_alpha   90.00
_cell.angle_beta   90.00
_cell.angle_gamma   90.00
#
_symmetry.space_group_name_H-M   'P 1'
#
loop_
_entity.id
_entity.type
_entity.pdbx_description
1 polymer ?
#
loop_
_entity_poly.entity_id
_entity_poly.type
_entity_poly.pdbx_seq_one_letter_code
_entity_poly.pdbx_strand_id
1 'polypeptide(L)'
;MATKTDSRSQTARARARQAMATELERARKRESKLVAVFSAIDARADAEAALGEALIELKDLGVAQSDLAEMTELSAREVGAAIRAAKDHTATTDETPDTADEHASDTTSDHDRAESH
;
A
#
# COMPACT_ATOMS: atom_id res chain seq x y z
N MET A 1 -31.86 22.41 -41.73
CA MET A 1 -30.46 22.86 -41.88
C MET A 1 -29.86 23.02 -40.48
N ALA A 2 -29.06 22.06 -40.01
CA ALA A 2 -28.33 22.23 -38.76
C ALA A 2 -27.18 23.22 -38.98
N THR A 3 -27.09 24.24 -38.13
CA THR A 3 -26.24 25.41 -38.38
C THR A 3 -24.80 25.18 -37.92
N LYS A 4 -23.86 25.95 -38.48
CA LYS A 4 -22.40 25.90 -38.23
C LYS A 4 -22.02 25.93 -36.74
N THR A 5 -22.86 26.53 -35.91
CA THR A 5 -22.72 26.61 -34.44
C THR A 5 -22.89 25.25 -33.76
N ASP A 6 -23.85 24.43 -34.22
CA ASP A 6 -24.05 23.07 -33.70
C ASP A 6 -22.84 22.18 -33.96
N SER A 7 -22.28 22.23 -35.18
CA SER A 7 -21.08 21.47 -35.57
C SER A 7 -19.84 21.87 -34.74
N ARG A 8 -19.65 23.17 -34.46
CA ARG A 8 -18.56 23.65 -33.61
C ARG A 8 -18.73 23.18 -32.15
N SER A 9 -19.94 23.24 -31.61
CA SER A 9 -20.22 22.77 -30.25
C SER A 9 -20.06 21.25 -30.09
N GLN A 10 -20.39 20.48 -31.13
CA GLN A 10 -20.17 19.03 -31.17
C GLN A 10 -18.68 18.70 -31.18
N THR A 11 -17.89 19.42 -31.97
CA THR A 11 -16.43 19.25 -32.04
C THR A 11 -15.76 19.61 -30.71
N ALA A 12 -16.20 20.67 -30.04
CA ALA A 12 -15.71 21.04 -28.71
C ALA A 12 -16.00 19.96 -27.67
N ARG A 13 -17.22 19.42 -27.66
CA ARG A 13 -17.63 18.31 -26.78
C ARG A 13 -16.82 17.04 -27.06
N ALA A 14 -16.53 16.73 -28.32
CA ALA A 14 -15.69 15.57 -28.68
C ALA A 14 -14.27 15.70 -28.12
N ARG A 15 -13.65 16.89 -28.25
CA ARG A 15 -12.31 17.15 -27.69
C ARG A 15 -12.30 17.09 -26.16
N ALA A 16 -13.31 17.64 -25.51
CA ALA A 16 -13.43 17.58 -24.05
C ALA A 16 -13.50 16.12 -23.56
N ARG A 17 -14.29 15.27 -24.23
CA ARG A 17 -14.36 13.82 -23.90
C ARG A 17 -13.04 13.12 -24.12
N GLN A 18 -12.33 13.42 -25.20
CA GLN A 18 -11.02 12.84 -25.47
C GLN A 18 -9.99 13.26 -24.42
N ALA A 19 -9.95 14.53 -24.04
CA ALA A 19 -9.06 15.01 -22.98
C ALA A 19 -9.35 14.35 -21.64
N MET A 20 -10.63 14.23 -21.26
CA MET A 20 -11.03 13.51 -20.04
C MET A 20 -10.63 12.03 -20.09
N ALA A 21 -10.78 11.36 -21.24
CA ALA A 21 -10.35 9.97 -21.40
C ALA A 21 -8.84 9.81 -21.22
N THR A 22 -8.04 10.71 -21.80
CA THR A 22 -6.57 10.71 -21.63
C THR A 22 -6.16 10.95 -20.17
N GLU A 23 -6.79 11.91 -19.48
CA GLU A 23 -6.47 12.16 -18.07
C GLU A 23 -6.86 10.99 -17.18
N LEU A 24 -8.00 10.36 -17.44
CA LEU A 24 -8.45 9.20 -16.69
C LEU A 24 -7.55 7.98 -16.94
N GLU A 25 -7.07 7.78 -18.17
CA GLU A 25 -6.06 6.76 -18.46
C GLU A 25 -4.75 7.03 -17.72
N ARG A 26 -4.29 8.29 -17.69
CA ARG A 26 -3.08 8.69 -16.94
C ARG A 26 -3.26 8.46 -15.44
N ALA A 27 -4.42 8.79 -14.89
CA ALA A 27 -4.75 8.58 -13.49
C ALA A 27 -4.69 7.09 -13.13
N ARG A 28 -5.32 6.22 -13.92
CA ARG A 28 -5.29 4.75 -13.73
C ARG A 28 -3.87 4.18 -13.79
N LYS A 29 -3.05 4.65 -14.74
CA LYS A 29 -1.64 4.23 -14.82
C LYS A 29 -0.86 4.66 -13.59
N ARG A 30 -1.07 5.87 -13.10
CA ARG A 30 -0.44 6.36 -11.87
C ARG A 30 -0.87 5.54 -10.66
N GLU A 31 -2.17 5.28 -10.52
CA GLU A 31 -2.73 4.46 -9.46
C GLU A 31 -2.09 3.06 -9.45
N SER A 32 -2.07 2.37 -10.59
CA SER A 32 -1.44 1.06 -10.71
C SER A 32 0.04 1.08 -10.32
N LYS A 33 0.78 2.13 -10.69
CA LYS A 33 2.19 2.26 -10.29
C LYS A 33 2.36 2.56 -8.81
N LEU A 34 1.50 3.36 -8.21
CA LEU A 34 1.53 3.63 -6.77
C LEU A 34 1.23 2.36 -5.97
N VAL A 35 0.24 1.57 -6.38
CA VAL A 35 -0.04 0.26 -5.76
C VAL A 35 1.21 -0.63 -5.82
N ALA A 36 1.86 -0.73 -6.98
CA ALA A 36 3.09 -1.52 -7.10
C ALA A 36 4.23 -0.99 -6.21
N VAL A 37 4.34 0.33 -6.03
CA VAL A 37 5.34 0.94 -5.13
C VAL A 37 5.03 0.61 -3.68
N PHE A 38 3.76 0.69 -3.24
CA PHE A 38 3.38 0.35 -1.87
C PHE A 38 3.64 -1.12 -1.57
N SER A 39 3.25 -2.03 -2.46
CA SER A 39 3.57 -3.46 -2.31
C SER A 39 5.08 -3.73 -2.26
N ALA A 40 5.88 -2.98 -3.03
CA ALA A 40 7.35 -3.11 -2.97
C ALA A 40 7.94 -2.53 -1.68
N ILE A 41 7.28 -1.56 -1.04
CA ILE A 41 7.69 -1.05 0.29
C ILE A 41 7.41 -2.10 1.36
N ASP A 42 6.23 -2.71 1.33
CA ASP A 42 5.85 -3.76 2.28
C ASP A 42 6.82 -4.96 2.14
N ALA A 43 7.02 -5.45 0.92
CA ALA A 43 7.96 -6.55 0.67
C ALA A 43 9.41 -6.22 1.06
N ARG A 44 9.81 -4.93 0.96
CA ARG A 44 11.14 -4.49 1.42
C ARG A 44 11.22 -4.54 2.95
N ALA A 45 10.18 -4.11 3.66
CA ALA A 45 10.14 -4.17 5.12
C ALA A 45 10.23 -5.62 5.62
N ASP A 46 9.46 -6.54 5.00
CA ASP A 46 9.52 -7.97 5.32
C ASP A 46 10.91 -8.56 5.07
N ALA A 47 11.54 -8.21 3.94
CA ALA A 47 12.89 -8.66 3.63
C ALA A 47 13.95 -8.10 4.60
N GLU A 48 13.81 -6.84 5.02
CA GLU A 48 14.70 -6.21 6.01
C GLU A 48 14.56 -6.87 7.40
N ALA A 49 13.34 -7.23 7.80
CA ALA A 49 13.08 -7.98 9.04
C ALA A 49 13.73 -9.37 9.00
N ALA A 50 13.46 -10.14 7.95
CA ALA A 50 14.04 -11.48 7.77
C ALA A 50 15.58 -11.45 7.71
N LEU A 51 16.16 -10.45 7.04
CA LEU A 51 17.61 -10.22 7.05
C LEU A 51 18.13 -9.99 8.46
N GLY A 52 17.48 -9.11 9.23
CA GLY A 52 17.90 -8.80 10.59
C GLY A 52 17.80 -10.01 11.53
N GLU A 53 16.75 -10.82 11.41
CA GLU A 53 16.59 -12.08 12.15
C GLU A 53 17.73 -13.06 11.84
N ALA A 54 18.03 -13.30 10.56
CA ALA A 54 19.12 -14.17 10.16
C ALA A 54 20.49 -13.66 10.67
N LEU A 55 20.72 -12.35 10.66
CA LEU A 55 21.95 -11.74 11.21
C LEU A 55 22.05 -11.90 12.74
N ILE A 56 20.92 -11.87 13.46
CA ILE A 56 20.88 -12.15 14.90
C ILE A 56 21.25 -13.61 15.15
N GLU A 57 20.64 -14.56 14.44
CA GLU A 57 20.94 -15.98 14.58
C GLU A 57 22.42 -16.29 14.33
N LEU A 58 23.01 -15.72 13.27
CA LEU A 58 24.44 -15.90 12.98
C LEU A 58 25.32 -15.31 14.09
N LYS A 59 24.95 -14.15 14.64
CA LYS A 59 25.67 -13.55 15.76
C LYS A 59 25.57 -14.44 17.02
N ASP A 60 24.42 -15.06 17.26
CA ASP A 60 24.21 -15.96 18.39
C ASP A 60 24.98 -17.29 18.24
N LEU A 61 25.26 -17.71 17.00
CA LEU A 61 26.20 -18.78 16.67
C LEU A 61 27.69 -18.36 16.81
N GLY A 62 27.96 -17.11 17.20
CA GLY A 62 29.30 -16.60 17.47
C GLY A 62 30.01 -15.96 16.29
N VAL A 63 29.32 -15.72 15.17
CA VAL A 63 29.91 -15.01 14.03
C VAL A 63 30.11 -13.54 14.38
N ALA A 64 31.32 -13.02 14.19
CA ALA A 64 31.63 -11.63 14.47
C ALA A 64 30.95 -10.69 13.45
N GLN A 65 30.59 -9.49 13.89
CA GLN A 65 29.92 -8.50 13.03
C GLN A 65 30.79 -8.06 11.83
N SER A 66 32.12 -8.05 11.99
CA SER A 66 33.07 -7.80 10.90
C SER A 66 32.93 -8.85 9.79
N ASP A 67 32.80 -10.12 10.19
CA ASP A 67 32.78 -11.25 9.28
C ASP A 67 31.43 -11.32 8.58
N LEU A 68 30.34 -10.97 9.28
CA LEU A 68 29.02 -10.80 8.68
C LEU A 68 29.03 -9.71 7.61
N ALA A 69 29.64 -8.56 7.90
CA ALA A 69 29.78 -7.46 6.94
C ALA A 69 30.57 -7.90 5.70
N GLU A 70 31.67 -8.64 5.88
CA GLU A 70 32.47 -9.18 4.78
C GLU A 70 31.69 -10.20 3.94
N MET A 71 31.02 -11.17 4.57
CA MET A 71 30.30 -12.25 3.87
C MET A 71 29.04 -11.76 3.12
N THR A 72 28.41 -10.69 3.59
CA THR A 72 27.17 -10.16 3.02
C THR A 72 27.38 -8.96 2.11
N GLU A 73 28.63 -8.48 2.02
CA GLU A 73 29.00 -7.22 1.35
C GLU A 73 28.26 -5.99 1.91
N LEU A 74 27.71 -6.10 3.12
CA LEU A 74 27.09 -5.01 3.85
C LEU A 74 28.14 -4.28 4.68
N SER A 75 27.97 -2.99 4.87
CA SER A 75 28.76 -2.27 5.87
C SER A 75 28.37 -2.74 7.29
N ALA A 76 29.32 -2.65 8.23
CA ALA A 76 29.03 -2.93 9.64
C ALA A 76 27.86 -2.08 10.19
N ARG A 77 27.65 -0.89 9.64
CA ARG A 77 26.51 -0.02 9.97
C ARG A 77 25.19 -0.61 9.49
N GLU A 78 25.14 -1.14 8.27
CA GLU A 78 23.96 -1.79 7.70
C GLU A 78 23.62 -3.08 8.45
N VAL A 79 24.62 -3.91 8.77
CA VAL A 79 24.44 -5.10 9.62
C VAL A 79 23.82 -4.71 10.97
N GLY A 80 24.39 -3.70 11.63
CA GLY A 80 23.87 -3.21 12.90
C GLY A 80 22.48 -2.57 12.80
N ALA A 81 22.15 -1.94 11.67
CA ALA A 81 20.83 -1.37 11.43
C ALA A 81 19.77 -2.45 11.21
N ALA A 82 20.06 -3.47 10.40
CA ALA A 82 19.17 -4.61 10.17
C ALA A 82 18.86 -5.37 11.48
N ILE A 83 19.89 -5.64 12.30
CA ILE A 83 19.72 -6.29 13.60
C ILE A 83 18.81 -5.46 14.54
N ARG A 84 18.94 -4.13 14.54
CA ARG A 84 18.06 -3.27 15.36
C ARG A 84 16.63 -3.27 14.83
N ALA A 85 16.46 -3.12 13.51
CA ALA A 85 15.15 -3.13 12.88
C ALA A 85 14.36 -4.42 13.18
N ALA A 86 15.01 -5.59 13.11
CA ALA A 86 14.37 -6.85 13.46
C ALA A 86 13.92 -6.92 14.93
N LYS A 87 14.72 -6.39 15.87
CA LYS A 87 14.34 -6.34 17.29
C LYS A 87 13.15 -5.41 17.56
N ASP A 88 13.07 -4.31 16.85
CA ASP A 88 11.95 -3.37 16.97
C ASP A 88 10.66 -3.95 16.33
N HIS A 89 10.81 -4.76 15.26
CA HIS A 89 9.71 -5.42 14.58
C HIS A 89 9.07 -6.55 15.41
N THR A 90 9.87 -7.35 16.11
CA THR A 90 9.34 -8.38 17.04
C THR A 90 8.62 -7.75 18.23
N ALA A 91 9.06 -6.58 18.69
CA ALA A 91 8.40 -5.84 19.77
C ALA A 91 7.03 -5.25 19.38
N THR A 92 6.78 -5.00 18.09
CA THR A 92 5.53 -4.40 17.59
C THR A 92 4.50 -5.42 17.10
N THR A 93 4.93 -6.64 16.77
CA THR A 93 4.03 -7.70 16.27
C THR A 93 3.30 -8.45 17.39
N ASP A 94 3.78 -8.35 18.65
CA ASP A 94 3.13 -8.96 19.83
C ASP A 94 1.91 -8.16 20.34
N GLU A 95 1.66 -6.95 19.79
CA GLU A 95 0.38 -6.25 19.94
C GLU A 95 -0.61 -6.82 18.91
N THR A 96 -1.22 -7.95 19.25
CA THR A 96 -2.36 -8.49 18.50
C THR A 96 -3.48 -7.43 18.49
N PRO A 97 -4.00 -7.00 17.33
CA PRO A 97 -5.23 -6.23 17.31
C PRO A 97 -6.36 -7.22 17.58
N ASP A 98 -6.73 -7.35 18.85
CA ASP A 98 -7.96 -8.01 19.27
C ASP A 98 -9.14 -7.21 18.70
N THR A 99 -9.53 -7.56 17.47
CA THR A 99 -10.75 -7.08 16.81
C THR A 99 -11.64 -8.28 16.54
N ALA A 100 -11.89 -9.05 17.60
CA ALA A 100 -13.16 -9.74 17.74
C ALA A 100 -14.21 -8.71 18.16
N ASP A 101 -14.89 -8.11 17.18
CA ASP A 101 -16.22 -7.54 17.43
C ASP A 101 -17.15 -7.90 16.27
N GLU A 102 -17.75 -9.07 16.43
CA GLU A 102 -18.95 -9.50 15.74
C GLU A 102 -20.09 -8.51 16.08
N HIS A 103 -20.33 -7.53 15.23
CA HIS A 103 -21.66 -6.90 15.18
C HIS A 103 -22.44 -7.39 13.97
N ALA A 104 -22.99 -8.59 14.15
CA ALA A 104 -24.30 -8.91 13.63
C ALA A 104 -25.32 -7.94 14.26
N SER A 105 -26.01 -7.17 13.42
CA SER A 105 -27.36 -6.68 13.70
C SER A 105 -28.02 -6.30 12.38
N ASP A 106 -28.64 -7.33 11.77
CA ASP A 106 -29.94 -7.16 11.11
C ASP A 106 -30.83 -6.31 12.02
N THR A 107 -31.43 -5.24 11.48
CA THR A 107 -32.82 -4.78 11.71
C THR A 107 -32.95 -3.34 11.21
N THR A 108 -33.45 -3.16 9.99
CA THR A 108 -34.35 -2.04 9.69
C THR A 108 -35.64 -2.62 9.12
N SER A 109 -36.45 -3.13 10.05
CA SER A 109 -37.87 -3.38 9.84
C SER A 109 -38.58 -2.09 9.43
N ASP A 110 -39.55 -2.27 8.55
CA ASP A 110 -40.57 -1.34 8.10
C ASP A 110 -40.94 -0.22 9.08
N HIS A 111 -40.95 1.01 8.57
CA HIS A 111 -41.86 2.03 9.05
C HIS A 111 -42.69 2.57 7.89
N ASP A 112 -43.83 1.91 7.73
CA ASP A 112 -45.04 2.39 7.07
C ASP A 112 -45.54 3.70 7.74
N ARG A 113 -46.31 4.47 6.96
CA ARG A 113 -47.30 5.49 7.36
C ARG A 113 -46.84 6.96 7.38
N ALA A 114 -47.23 7.71 6.34
CA ALA A 114 -48.39 8.61 6.38
C ALA A 114 -48.28 9.74 5.32
N GLU A 115 -48.94 9.60 4.17
CA GLU A 115 -49.35 10.77 3.37
C GLU A 115 -50.84 10.65 3.01
N SER A 116 -51.67 11.45 3.68
CA SER A 116 -52.99 11.87 3.23
C SER A 116 -53.47 13.00 4.12
N HIS A 117 -53.49 14.22 3.57
CA HIS A 117 -54.42 15.27 4.00
C HIS A 117 -54.69 16.24 2.85
#